data_AF-A0A925U5G0-F1
#
_entry.id   AF-A0A925U5G0-F1
#
_cell.length_a   1.000
_cell.length_b   1.000
_cell.length_c   1.000
_cell.angle_alpha   90.00
_cell.angle_beta   90.00
_cell.angle_gamma   90.00
#
_symmetry.space_group_name_H-M   'P 1'
#
loop_
_entity.id
_entity.type
_entity.pdbx_description
1 polymer ?
#
loop_
_entity_poly.entity_id
_entity_poly.type
_entity_poly.pdbx_seq_one_letter_code
_entity_poly.pdbx_strand_id
1 'polypeptide(L)'
;RASSWTNVPLIYINELNAKYTQWARKTLSKIEIKALEKEGRVTPGKNLSLLKPSEFGAASKLRFHTEAKFLVQTEGDFYTEMYDYLKRELGVKSLIAANSDCDHYYNGYALLSNLSKFDYIDGHAYWHIYDDSGKELYGRKDNIPMVTLPQMSNPVKLSRSAVQGKPYTVSEINNGNYNDYYSEGVPLTGAYSALQDWDGVFYFTLSHTSANNWNTFYPGGLDLVVDPIRMANMASSGLMYRRSDIQPSGSTVLRGYNQNDMIEGLRDTLSAMPFYTKNFNQLTPLIQKTRIASFTEQINDFPKIKDETKITSETGELTWHNKYNNSFVEVSTPNSEALIGFLPQSPNLKHLQAKLKNDFGSITITSLDGKALHSAEKILLVTTARAGMKGMKWTEGQTKLLERGGRPTTIEVVSGEISLSGLAGAKSLIIEPLDGAGNPLRSITRTVENGKVIFPVGEDVTVWYYLTVKR
;
A
#
# COMPACT_ATOMS: atom_id res chain seq x y z
N ARG A 1 15.01 21.92 13.72
CA ARG A 1 13.72 21.98 13.00
C ARG A 1 12.73 21.18 13.84
N ALA A 2 11.64 21.79 14.30
CA ALA A 2 10.51 21.02 14.80
C ALA A 2 9.97 20.24 13.61
N SER A 3 10.14 18.91 13.61
CA SER A 3 9.34 18.08 12.72
C SER A 3 7.95 17.95 13.34
N SER A 4 6.95 17.68 12.51
CA SER A 4 5.60 17.23 12.90
C SER A 4 5.56 16.01 13.83
N TRP A 5 6.73 15.45 14.16
CA TRP A 5 6.97 14.26 14.96
C TRP A 5 7.81 14.53 16.23
N THR A 6 7.94 15.79 16.65
CA THR A 6 8.62 16.16 17.91
C THR A 6 7.66 16.33 19.07
N ASN A 7 8.18 16.24 20.30
CA ASN A 7 7.44 16.36 21.56
C ASN A 7 6.38 17.48 21.52
N VAL A 8 5.14 17.15 21.84
CA VAL A 8 4.05 18.11 22.00
C VAL A 8 4.52 19.25 22.93
N PRO A 9 4.45 20.53 22.50
CA PRO A 9 4.83 21.67 23.33
C PRO A 9 4.21 21.60 24.72
N LEU A 10 4.98 21.97 25.75
CA LEU A 10 4.56 21.85 27.15
C LEU A 10 3.23 22.59 27.44
N ILE A 11 2.98 23.70 26.75
CA ILE A 11 1.73 24.45 26.87
C ILE A 11 0.52 23.59 26.45
N TYR A 12 0.60 22.87 25.33
CA TYR A 12 -0.47 22.00 24.88
C TYR A 12 -0.63 20.76 25.76
N ILE A 13 0.47 20.22 26.32
CA ILE A 13 0.39 19.16 27.34
C ILE A 13 -0.40 19.65 28.56
N ASN A 14 -0.12 20.86 29.04
CA ASN A 14 -0.81 21.43 30.20
C ASN A 14 -2.30 21.68 29.93
N GLU A 15 -2.64 22.20 28.74
CA GLU A 15 -4.03 22.38 28.32
C GLU A 15 -4.77 21.04 28.21
N LEU A 16 -4.13 20.03 27.64
CA LEU A 16 -4.72 18.70 27.48
C LEU A 16 -4.93 18.01 28.85
N ASN A 17 -3.99 18.16 29.78
CA ASN A 17 -4.15 17.70 31.17
C ASN A 17 -5.32 18.40 31.88
N ALA A 18 -5.52 19.70 31.64
CA ALA A 18 -6.65 20.45 32.19
C ALA A 18 -7.98 19.94 31.62
N LYS A 19 -8.07 19.77 30.29
CA LYS A 19 -9.24 19.20 29.61
C LYS A 19 -9.56 17.79 30.11
N TYR A 20 -8.54 16.94 30.23
CA TYR A 20 -8.67 15.58 30.76
C TYR A 20 -9.23 15.58 32.18
N THR A 21 -8.69 16.44 33.05
CA THR A 21 -9.15 16.55 34.45
C THR A 21 -10.60 16.99 34.53
N GLN A 22 -10.99 18.00 33.75
CA GLN A 22 -12.37 18.49 33.71
C GLN A 22 -13.32 17.40 33.21
N TRP A 23 -12.96 16.72 32.12
CA TRP A 23 -13.73 15.61 31.57
C TRP A 23 -13.87 14.47 32.59
N ALA A 24 -12.77 14.03 33.19
CA ALA A 24 -12.78 12.94 34.17
C ALA A 24 -13.69 13.26 35.35
N ARG A 25 -13.59 14.48 35.92
CA ARG A 25 -14.44 14.92 37.05
C ARG A 25 -15.92 15.01 36.70
N LYS A 26 -16.26 15.21 35.42
CA LYS A 26 -17.65 15.22 34.93
C LYS A 26 -18.19 13.81 34.71
N THR A 27 -17.34 12.88 34.28
CA THR A 27 -17.75 11.55 33.80
C THR A 27 -17.62 10.45 34.85
N LEU A 28 -16.67 10.58 35.78
CA LEU A 28 -16.36 9.53 36.76
C LEU A 28 -16.93 9.80 38.15
N SER A 29 -17.08 8.74 38.94
CA SER A 29 -17.44 8.84 40.35
C SER A 29 -16.32 9.48 41.18
N LYS A 30 -16.68 10.05 42.34
CA LYS A 30 -15.69 10.60 43.29
C LYS A 30 -14.67 9.55 43.77
N ILE A 31 -15.05 8.27 43.80
CA ILE A 31 -14.17 7.17 44.20
C ILE A 31 -13.11 6.90 43.12
N GLU A 32 -13.54 6.84 41.86
CA GLU A 32 -12.64 6.66 40.71
C GLU A 32 -11.67 7.84 40.59
N ILE A 33 -12.13 9.09 40.75
CA ILE A 33 -11.25 10.26 40.76
C ILE A 33 -10.18 10.17 41.84
N LYS A 34 -10.54 9.80 43.07
CA LYS A 34 -9.57 9.60 44.15
C LYS A 34 -8.57 8.49 43.84
N ALA A 35 -9.00 7.42 43.18
CA ALA A 35 -8.11 6.35 42.75
C ALA A 35 -7.11 6.83 41.68
N LEU A 36 -7.57 7.61 40.70
CA LEU A 36 -6.72 8.23 39.67
C LEU A 36 -5.72 9.24 40.25
N GLU A 37 -6.16 10.07 41.20
CA GLU A 37 -5.31 11.02 41.93
C GLU A 37 -4.23 10.26 42.73
N LYS A 38 -4.62 9.19 43.44
CA LYS A 38 -3.69 8.34 44.21
C LYS A 38 -2.65 7.67 43.31
N GLU A 39 -3.08 7.04 42.21
CA GLU A 39 -2.19 6.35 41.27
C GLU A 39 -1.22 7.33 40.60
N GLY A 40 -1.73 8.48 40.14
CA GLY A 40 -0.91 9.53 39.52
C GLY A 40 -0.11 10.37 40.51
N ARG A 41 -0.20 10.13 41.82
CA ARG A 41 0.41 10.94 42.89
C ARG A 41 0.07 12.43 42.77
N VAL A 42 -1.18 12.74 42.39
CA VAL A 42 -1.68 14.10 42.17
C VAL A 42 -2.35 14.61 43.44
N THR A 43 -1.98 15.81 43.89
CA THR A 43 -2.66 16.48 45.00
C THR A 43 -4.12 16.77 44.64
N PRO A 44 -5.10 16.48 45.51
CA PRO A 44 -6.51 16.76 45.25
C PRO A 44 -6.74 18.19 44.78
N GLY A 45 -7.53 18.34 43.72
CA GLY A 45 -7.82 19.66 43.11
C GLY A 45 -6.83 20.10 42.03
N LYS A 46 -5.65 19.47 41.89
CA LYS A 46 -4.74 19.68 40.75
C LYS A 46 -5.18 18.90 39.51
N ASN A 47 -4.53 19.18 38.38
CA ASN A 47 -4.80 18.46 37.13
C ASN A 47 -4.17 17.07 37.16
N LEU A 48 -4.94 16.07 36.72
CA LEU A 48 -4.43 14.77 36.31
C LEU A 48 -3.52 14.94 35.08
N SER A 49 -2.41 14.22 35.05
CA SER A 49 -1.54 14.13 33.88
C SER A 49 -1.99 13.03 32.92
N LEU A 50 -1.72 13.16 31.63
CA LEU A 50 -1.77 12.01 30.74
C LEU A 50 -0.57 11.07 30.99
N LEU A 51 -0.75 9.79 30.69
CA LEU A 51 0.28 8.77 30.68
C LEU A 51 1.27 9.01 29.54
N LYS A 52 2.54 8.74 29.80
CA LYS A 52 3.55 8.56 28.75
C LYS A 52 3.49 7.12 28.23
N PRO A 53 3.92 6.86 26.97
CA PRO A 53 3.95 5.50 26.43
C PRO A 53 4.68 4.48 27.33
N SER A 54 5.75 4.89 28.01
CA SER A 54 6.50 4.05 28.96
C SER A 54 5.69 3.61 30.19
N GLU A 55 4.59 4.28 30.49
CA GLU A 55 3.74 4.03 31.67
C GLU A 55 2.55 3.13 31.34
N PHE A 56 2.23 2.92 30.05
CA PHE A 56 1.03 2.21 29.60
C PHE A 56 0.91 0.80 30.17
N GLY A 57 2.03 0.06 30.21
CA GLY A 57 2.06 -1.33 30.71
C GLY A 57 1.82 -1.45 32.22
N ALA A 58 2.22 -0.45 33.01
CA ALA A 58 2.08 -0.46 34.47
C ALA A 58 0.79 0.21 34.97
N ALA A 59 0.16 1.04 34.13
CA ALA A 59 -1.06 1.75 34.48
C ALA A 59 -2.23 0.79 34.77
N SER A 60 -2.99 1.10 35.81
CA SER A 60 -4.19 0.34 36.15
C SER A 60 -5.20 0.39 34.99
N LYS A 61 -6.09 -0.61 34.93
CA LYS A 61 -7.19 -0.61 33.94
C LYS A 61 -8.00 0.67 34.02
N LEU A 62 -8.32 1.14 35.24
CA LEU A 62 -9.06 2.38 35.44
C LEU A 62 -8.31 3.57 34.84
N ARG A 63 -7.02 3.73 35.15
CA ARG A 63 -6.22 4.86 34.65
C ARG A 63 -6.10 4.85 33.13
N PHE A 64 -5.69 3.72 32.58
CA PHE A 64 -5.46 3.60 31.15
C PHE A 64 -6.76 3.74 30.34
N HIS A 65 -7.84 3.08 30.76
CA HIS A 65 -9.12 3.13 30.03
C HIS A 65 -9.76 4.52 30.10
N THR A 66 -9.68 5.18 31.26
CA THR A 66 -10.23 6.53 31.42
C THR A 66 -9.54 7.49 30.47
N GLU A 67 -8.22 7.42 30.39
CA GLU A 67 -7.42 8.28 29.53
C GLU A 67 -7.65 8.00 28.05
N ALA A 68 -7.63 6.73 27.64
CA ALA A 68 -7.91 6.34 26.27
C ALA A 68 -9.30 6.79 25.82
N LYS A 69 -10.34 6.62 26.66
CA LYS A 69 -11.69 7.11 26.38
C LYS A 69 -11.74 8.62 26.19
N PHE A 70 -11.03 9.37 27.03
CA PHE A 70 -10.93 10.83 26.89
C PHE A 70 -10.30 11.22 25.54
N LEU A 71 -9.18 10.59 25.16
CA LEU A 71 -8.50 10.89 23.91
C LEU A 71 -9.34 10.54 22.69
N VAL A 72 -9.93 9.34 22.66
CA VAL A 72 -10.83 8.89 21.58
C VAL A 72 -12.05 9.79 21.46
N GLN A 73 -12.65 10.18 22.57
CA GLN A 73 -13.78 11.11 22.55
C GLN A 73 -13.35 12.50 22.05
N THR A 74 -12.24 13.04 22.55
CA THR A 74 -11.74 14.37 22.16
C THR A 74 -11.46 14.43 20.66
N GLU A 75 -10.83 13.40 20.12
CA GLU A 75 -10.59 13.28 18.68
C GLU A 75 -11.89 13.17 17.88
N GLY A 76 -12.83 12.32 18.32
CA GLY A 76 -14.12 12.13 17.67
C GLY A 76 -14.99 13.39 17.68
N ASP A 77 -15.01 14.12 18.79
CA ASP A 77 -15.74 15.38 18.95
C ASP A 77 -15.16 16.46 18.01
N PHE A 78 -13.83 16.56 17.92
CA PHE A 78 -13.16 17.48 16.98
C PHE A 78 -13.53 17.19 15.52
N TYR A 79 -13.46 15.93 15.08
CA TYR A 79 -13.83 15.58 13.72
C TYR A 79 -15.33 15.80 13.43
N THR A 80 -16.19 15.52 14.41
CA THR A 80 -17.64 15.73 14.28
C THR A 80 -17.96 17.21 14.16
N GLU A 81 -17.34 18.07 14.97
CA GLU A 81 -17.50 19.53 14.91
C GLU A 81 -17.10 20.09 13.53
N MET A 82 -15.92 19.71 13.02
CA MET A 82 -15.48 20.14 11.69
C MET A 82 -16.40 19.63 10.58
N TYR A 83 -16.81 18.36 10.65
CA TYR A 83 -17.70 17.78 9.65
C TYR A 83 -19.06 18.48 9.64
N ASP A 84 -19.65 18.72 10.82
CA ASP A 84 -20.96 19.38 10.94
C ASP A 84 -20.90 20.84 10.46
N TYR A 85 -19.82 21.56 10.79
CA TYR A 85 -19.60 22.90 10.25
C TYR A 85 -19.55 22.89 8.71
N LEU A 86 -18.76 21.99 8.11
CA LEU A 86 -18.64 21.90 6.66
C LEU A 86 -19.96 21.45 5.99
N LYS A 87 -20.63 20.42 6.51
CA LYS A 87 -21.76 19.77 5.85
C LYS A 87 -23.10 20.44 6.16
N ARG A 88 -23.31 20.88 7.40
CA ARG A 88 -24.60 21.41 7.88
C ARG A 88 -24.66 22.92 7.84
N GLU A 89 -23.59 23.61 8.24
CA GLU A 89 -23.57 25.08 8.25
C GLU A 89 -23.19 25.66 6.89
N LEU A 90 -22.10 25.17 6.29
CA LEU A 90 -21.65 25.65 4.97
C LEU A 90 -22.29 24.91 3.79
N GLY A 91 -22.88 23.73 4.02
CA GLY A 91 -23.60 22.97 2.99
C GLY A 91 -22.71 22.27 1.95
N VAL A 92 -21.45 21.96 2.28
CA VAL A 92 -20.49 21.26 1.41
C VAL A 92 -21.07 19.93 0.90
N LYS A 93 -20.99 19.71 -0.42
CA LYS A 93 -21.53 18.51 -1.08
C LYS A 93 -20.52 17.40 -1.31
N SER A 94 -19.23 17.74 -1.35
CA SER A 94 -18.15 16.76 -1.48
C SER A 94 -18.16 15.75 -0.33
N LEU A 95 -17.69 14.53 -0.60
CA LEU A 95 -17.42 13.55 0.44
C LEU A 95 -16.26 14.04 1.32
N ILE A 96 -16.32 13.76 2.61
CA ILE A 96 -15.30 14.17 3.59
C ILE A 96 -14.80 12.94 4.35
N ALA A 97 -13.49 12.71 4.27
CA ALA A 97 -12.76 11.90 5.25
C ALA A 97 -12.23 12.84 6.34
N ALA A 98 -12.31 12.40 7.59
CA ALA A 98 -11.81 13.17 8.72
C ALA A 98 -10.28 13.08 8.89
N ASN A 99 -9.71 11.93 8.56
CA ASN A 99 -8.29 11.62 8.58
C ASN A 99 -8.06 10.31 7.82
N SER A 100 -6.81 9.85 7.77
CA SER A 100 -6.41 8.59 7.17
C SER A 100 -5.79 7.68 8.22
N ASP A 101 -6.06 6.38 8.11
CA ASP A 101 -5.33 5.38 8.88
C ASP A 101 -3.93 5.21 8.27
N CYS A 102 -2.93 5.74 8.98
CA CYS A 102 -1.52 5.67 8.61
C CYS A 102 -0.76 4.95 9.72
N ASP A 103 0.41 4.43 9.39
CA ASP A 103 1.30 3.74 10.33
C ASP A 103 0.68 2.43 10.91
N HIS A 104 1.08 1.32 10.32
CA HIS A 104 0.61 -0.01 10.68
C HIS A 104 1.41 -0.63 11.83
N TYR A 105 2.27 0.17 12.49
CA TYR A 105 3.05 -0.22 13.67
C TYR A 105 2.28 -0.09 14.99
N TYR A 106 1.11 0.55 14.96
CA TYR A 106 0.20 0.68 16.09
C TYR A 106 -1.21 0.18 15.75
N ASN A 107 -1.96 -0.22 16.78
CA ASN A 107 -3.35 -0.60 16.64
C ASN A 107 -4.22 0.63 16.36
N GLY A 108 -4.73 0.73 15.13
CA GLY A 108 -5.51 1.89 14.64
C GLY A 108 -7.01 1.82 14.92
N TYR A 109 -7.53 0.82 15.64
CA TYR A 109 -8.99 0.61 15.71
C TYR A 109 -9.75 1.66 16.48
N ALA A 110 -9.12 2.26 17.49
CA ALA A 110 -9.71 3.41 18.20
C ALA A 110 -9.90 4.61 17.24
N LEU A 111 -8.88 4.94 16.44
CA LEU A 111 -8.95 5.96 15.39
C LEU A 111 -10.02 5.59 14.34
N LEU A 112 -9.95 4.38 13.78
CA LEU A 112 -10.90 3.91 12.77
C LEU A 112 -12.36 3.94 13.26
N SER A 113 -12.60 3.70 14.55
CA SER A 113 -13.94 3.83 15.14
C SER A 113 -14.48 5.26 15.03
N ASN A 114 -13.63 6.28 15.17
CA ASN A 114 -14.00 7.66 14.93
C ASN A 114 -14.16 7.95 13.44
N LEU A 115 -13.20 7.51 12.61
CA LEU A 115 -13.24 7.78 11.16
C LEU A 115 -14.47 7.15 10.47
N SER A 116 -14.98 6.02 11.00
CA SER A 116 -16.16 5.33 10.47
C SER A 116 -17.46 6.14 10.49
N LYS A 117 -17.51 7.23 11.25
CA LYS A 117 -18.68 8.12 11.35
C LYS A 117 -18.85 9.03 10.13
N PHE A 118 -17.82 9.18 9.30
CA PHE A 118 -17.78 10.13 8.18
C PHE A 118 -18.03 9.45 6.83
N ASP A 119 -17.92 10.19 5.72
CA ASP A 119 -18.45 9.76 4.42
C ASP A 119 -17.72 8.54 3.85
N TYR A 120 -16.40 8.48 4.02
CA TYR A 120 -15.55 7.39 3.53
C TYR A 120 -14.33 7.19 4.42
N ILE A 121 -13.68 6.05 4.27
CA ILE A 121 -12.44 5.70 4.98
C ILE A 121 -11.26 5.93 4.03
N ASP A 122 -10.15 6.44 4.57
CA ASP A 122 -8.90 6.55 3.84
C ASP A 122 -7.76 5.85 4.59
N GLY A 123 -6.82 5.25 3.85
CA GLY A 123 -5.66 4.55 4.43
C GLY A 123 -4.38 4.82 3.68
N HIS A 124 -3.26 4.85 4.40
CA HIS A 124 -1.93 5.14 3.85
C HIS A 124 -0.95 4.00 4.13
N ALA A 125 -0.16 3.61 3.14
CA ALA A 125 0.90 2.64 3.37
C ALA A 125 2.11 2.88 2.49
N TYR A 126 3.28 2.65 3.08
CA TYR A 126 4.54 2.79 2.38
C TYR A 126 5.39 1.53 2.54
N TRP A 127 6.14 1.21 1.50
CA TRP A 127 7.13 0.13 1.50
C TRP A 127 8.54 0.69 1.28
N HIS A 128 9.31 0.73 2.37
CA HIS A 128 10.58 1.45 2.50
C HIS A 128 10.44 2.94 2.19
N ILE A 129 10.68 3.80 3.17
CA ILE A 129 10.84 5.24 2.90
C ILE A 129 12.22 5.66 3.36
N TYR A 130 12.95 6.33 2.49
CA TYR A 130 14.24 6.90 2.81
C TYR A 130 14.13 8.42 2.89
N ASP A 131 14.78 9.01 3.88
CA ASP A 131 14.97 10.46 3.93
C ASP A 131 16.00 10.93 2.89
N ASP A 132 16.21 12.24 2.83
CA ASP A 132 17.19 12.85 1.93
C ASP A 132 18.65 12.47 2.22
N SER A 133 18.95 11.83 3.35
CA SER A 133 20.26 11.25 3.63
C SER A 133 20.37 9.79 3.18
N GLY A 134 19.28 9.20 2.68
CA GLY A 134 19.19 7.79 2.35
C GLY A 134 19.04 6.88 3.56
N LYS A 135 18.65 7.44 4.72
CA LYS A 135 18.33 6.67 5.92
C LYS A 135 16.87 6.22 5.85
N GLU A 136 16.64 4.93 6.05
CA GLU A 136 15.29 4.38 6.11
C GLU A 136 14.56 4.90 7.37
N LEU A 137 13.35 5.41 7.18
CA LEU A 137 12.60 6.18 8.17
C LEU A 137 11.83 5.30 9.17
N TYR A 138 11.48 4.07 8.79
CA TYR A 138 10.67 3.16 9.61
C TYR A 138 11.45 1.97 10.19
N GLY A 139 12.77 2.09 10.27
CA GLY A 139 13.67 1.12 10.91
C GLY A 139 13.84 -0.20 10.17
N ARG A 140 13.41 -0.34 8.91
CA ARG A 140 13.71 -1.50 8.09
C ARG A 140 15.20 -1.44 7.70
N LYS A 141 15.97 -2.35 8.27
CA LYS A 141 17.44 -2.35 8.11
C LYS A 141 17.88 -2.84 6.73
N ASP A 142 17.05 -3.61 6.03
CA ASP A 142 17.42 -4.32 4.82
C ASP A 142 16.50 -3.92 3.65
N ASN A 143 17.07 -3.78 2.46
CA ASN A 143 16.35 -3.61 1.18
C ASN A 143 15.61 -4.91 0.85
N ILE A 144 14.44 -5.11 1.46
CA ILE A 144 13.66 -6.36 1.35
C ILE A 144 12.54 -6.18 0.29
N PRO A 145 12.41 -7.08 -0.69
CA PRO A 145 11.28 -7.09 -1.61
C PRO A 145 9.96 -7.38 -0.88
N MET A 146 8.90 -6.67 -1.23
CA MET A 146 7.55 -6.88 -0.69
C MET A 146 7.03 -8.27 -0.97
N VAL A 147 7.34 -8.85 -2.14
CA VAL A 147 6.93 -10.21 -2.50
C VAL A 147 7.39 -11.30 -1.52
N THR A 148 8.45 -11.08 -0.72
CA THR A 148 8.93 -12.09 0.26
C THR A 148 8.30 -11.93 1.65
N LEU A 149 7.45 -10.92 1.85
CA LEU A 149 6.76 -10.65 3.11
C LEU A 149 5.26 -10.41 2.87
N PRO A 150 4.52 -11.39 2.30
CA PRO A 150 3.11 -11.23 1.94
C PRO A 150 2.25 -10.71 3.09
N GLN A 151 2.46 -11.21 4.31
CA GLN A 151 1.74 -10.86 5.54
C GLN A 151 1.93 -9.41 6.01
N MET A 152 2.94 -8.72 5.48
CA MET A 152 3.21 -7.30 5.77
C MET A 152 3.10 -6.42 4.54
N SER A 153 2.75 -6.96 3.37
CA SER A 153 2.69 -6.24 2.10
C SER A 153 1.77 -5.02 2.16
N ASN A 154 1.97 -4.02 1.30
CA ASN A 154 1.10 -2.84 1.25
C ASN A 154 -0.38 -3.21 1.04
N PRO A 155 -0.76 -4.13 0.13
CA PRO A 155 -2.13 -4.62 0.03
C PRO A 155 -2.71 -5.16 1.33
N VAL A 156 -1.93 -5.96 2.07
CA VAL A 156 -2.35 -6.53 3.36
C VAL A 156 -2.50 -5.46 4.43
N LYS A 157 -1.51 -4.56 4.55
CA LYS A 157 -1.54 -3.43 5.48
C LYS A 157 -2.81 -2.60 5.25
N LEU A 158 -2.99 -2.07 4.05
CA LEU A 158 -4.12 -1.20 3.69
C LEU A 158 -5.48 -1.89 3.84
N SER A 159 -5.56 -3.22 3.70
CA SER A 159 -6.83 -3.93 3.89
C SER A 159 -7.33 -3.89 5.34
N ARG A 160 -6.48 -3.50 6.31
CA ARG A 160 -6.90 -3.40 7.71
C ARG A 160 -7.95 -2.32 7.96
N SER A 161 -8.00 -1.28 7.13
CA SER A 161 -8.71 -0.03 7.44
C SER A 161 -10.15 -0.01 6.91
N ALA A 162 -10.42 -0.73 5.82
CA ALA A 162 -11.70 -0.68 5.13
C ALA A 162 -12.90 -1.08 6.02
N VAL A 163 -13.95 -0.27 6.03
CA VAL A 163 -15.18 -0.47 6.84
C VAL A 163 -16.33 -0.94 5.95
N GLN A 164 -17.14 -1.87 6.44
CA GLN A 164 -18.29 -2.42 5.72
C GLN A 164 -19.29 -1.31 5.39
N GLY A 165 -19.72 -1.24 4.12
CA GLY A 165 -20.71 -0.26 3.67
C GLY A 165 -20.18 1.17 3.52
N LYS A 166 -18.87 1.38 3.59
CA LYS A 166 -18.23 2.68 3.34
C LYS A 166 -17.30 2.58 2.13
N PRO A 167 -17.23 3.63 1.28
CA PRO A 167 -16.16 3.73 0.31
C PRO A 167 -14.80 3.72 1.03
N TYR A 168 -13.79 3.12 0.39
CA TYR A 168 -12.42 3.08 0.89
C TYR A 168 -11.43 3.58 -0.15
N THR A 169 -10.69 4.62 0.20
CA THR A 169 -9.63 5.17 -0.64
C THR A 169 -8.26 4.95 -0.01
N VAL A 170 -7.25 4.96 -0.86
CA VAL A 170 -5.84 4.97 -0.49
C VAL A 170 -5.24 6.23 -1.07
N SER A 171 -5.36 7.36 -0.37
CA SER A 171 -4.88 8.65 -0.86
C SER A 171 -3.35 8.79 -0.85
N GLU A 172 -2.65 7.92 -0.13
CA GLU A 172 -1.20 7.83 -0.17
C GLU A 172 -0.70 6.37 -0.15
N ILE A 173 -0.06 5.96 -1.25
CA ILE A 173 0.76 4.75 -1.29
C ILE A 173 2.05 5.01 -2.04
N ASN A 174 3.16 4.43 -1.57
CA ASN A 174 4.37 4.34 -2.39
C ASN A 174 5.32 3.22 -1.97
N ASN A 175 6.17 2.82 -2.91
CA ASN A 175 7.40 2.08 -2.64
C ASN A 175 8.53 3.09 -2.84
N GLY A 176 9.25 3.44 -1.76
CA GLY A 176 10.18 4.57 -1.79
C GLY A 176 11.31 4.39 -2.81
N ASN A 177 11.80 5.53 -3.30
CA ASN A 177 12.99 5.60 -4.13
C ASN A 177 14.16 4.92 -3.43
N TYR A 178 15.11 4.43 -4.23
CA TYR A 178 16.32 3.74 -3.79
C TYR A 178 16.12 2.28 -3.33
N ASN A 179 14.90 1.80 -3.14
CA ASN A 179 14.61 0.37 -3.02
C ASN A 179 15.02 -0.37 -4.33
N ASP A 180 15.63 -1.56 -4.27
CA ASP A 180 16.01 -2.28 -5.50
C ASP A 180 14.80 -3.00 -6.15
N TYR A 181 13.70 -3.11 -5.40
CA TYR A 181 12.55 -3.96 -5.68
C TYR A 181 11.25 -3.17 -5.92
N TYR A 182 11.27 -1.83 -5.95
CA TYR A 182 10.02 -1.03 -6.01
C TYR A 182 9.19 -1.21 -7.29
N SER A 183 9.74 -1.85 -8.33
CA SER A 183 8.99 -2.23 -9.54
C SER A 183 7.79 -3.15 -9.25
N GLU A 184 7.78 -3.83 -8.11
CA GLU A 184 6.67 -4.68 -7.65
C GLU A 184 5.45 -3.88 -7.15
N GLY A 185 5.66 -2.65 -6.67
CA GLY A 185 4.68 -1.93 -5.85
C GLY A 185 3.40 -1.57 -6.61
N VAL A 186 3.57 -0.92 -7.76
CA VAL A 186 2.45 -0.46 -8.61
C VAL A 186 1.57 -1.59 -9.13
N PRO A 187 2.11 -2.65 -9.74
CA PRO A 187 1.29 -3.74 -10.26
C PRO A 187 0.61 -4.55 -9.15
N LEU A 188 1.28 -4.78 -8.00
CA LEU A 188 0.64 -5.46 -6.86
C LEU A 188 -0.51 -4.63 -6.29
N THR A 189 -0.34 -3.32 -6.20
CA THR A 189 -1.40 -2.45 -5.69
C THR A 189 -2.60 -2.45 -6.63
N GLY A 190 -2.39 -2.26 -7.94
CA GLY A 190 -3.50 -2.25 -8.91
C GLY A 190 -4.27 -3.57 -8.95
N ALA A 191 -3.57 -4.70 -8.81
CA ALA A 191 -4.18 -6.02 -8.75
C ALA A 191 -5.01 -6.24 -7.47
N TYR A 192 -4.42 -6.01 -6.30
CA TYR A 192 -5.08 -6.29 -5.02
C TYR A 192 -6.11 -5.23 -4.62
N SER A 193 -6.00 -3.98 -5.09
CA SER A 193 -7.04 -2.97 -4.88
C SER A 193 -8.33 -3.33 -5.63
N ALA A 194 -8.23 -3.97 -6.80
CA ALA A 194 -9.38 -4.50 -7.52
C ALA A 194 -10.01 -5.70 -6.79
N LEU A 195 -9.19 -6.67 -6.34
CA LEU A 195 -9.68 -7.80 -5.53
C LEU A 195 -10.42 -7.34 -4.27
N GLN A 196 -9.85 -6.35 -3.58
CA GLN A 196 -10.38 -5.82 -2.33
C GLN A 196 -11.52 -4.81 -2.52
N ASP A 197 -11.87 -4.45 -3.76
CA ASP A 197 -12.97 -3.53 -4.07
C ASP A 197 -12.74 -2.16 -3.39
N TRP A 198 -11.55 -1.58 -3.60
CA TRP A 198 -11.24 -0.22 -3.14
C TRP A 198 -11.72 0.82 -4.14
N ASP A 199 -12.18 1.97 -3.67
CA ASP A 199 -12.84 3.01 -4.48
C ASP A 199 -11.87 4.07 -5.03
N GLY A 200 -10.62 4.10 -4.55
CA GLY A 200 -9.59 4.99 -5.10
C GLY A 200 -8.20 4.65 -4.60
N VAL A 201 -7.20 4.81 -5.47
CA VAL A 201 -5.79 4.58 -5.16
C VAL A 201 -4.95 5.71 -5.76
N PHE A 202 -4.16 6.38 -4.93
CA PHE A 202 -3.37 7.56 -5.28
C PHE A 202 -1.93 7.39 -4.81
N TYR A 203 -0.99 7.57 -5.73
CA TYR A 203 0.43 7.44 -5.41
C TYR A 203 0.99 8.75 -4.86
N PHE A 204 1.54 8.71 -3.64
CA PHE A 204 2.23 9.84 -3.03
C PHE A 204 3.74 9.75 -3.32
N THR A 205 4.33 10.61 -4.14
CA THR A 205 3.73 11.78 -4.79
C THR A 205 4.29 11.99 -6.17
N LEU A 206 3.52 12.67 -7.03
CA LEU A 206 3.99 13.04 -8.37
C LEU A 206 5.30 13.84 -8.27
N SER A 207 5.32 14.92 -7.49
CA SER A 207 6.51 15.74 -7.27
C SER A 207 6.37 16.67 -6.06
N HIS A 208 7.47 16.86 -5.31
CA HIS A 208 7.63 17.93 -4.31
C HIS A 208 8.16 19.25 -4.92
N THR A 209 8.33 19.34 -6.24
CA THR A 209 8.74 20.57 -6.92
C THR A 209 7.69 21.05 -7.92
N SER A 210 7.79 22.32 -8.29
CA SER A 210 7.00 22.89 -9.38
C SER A 210 7.31 22.22 -10.72
N ALA A 211 6.30 22.07 -11.58
CA ALA A 211 6.44 21.50 -12.91
C ALA A 211 7.50 22.22 -13.78
N ASN A 212 7.68 23.52 -13.57
CA ASN A 212 8.70 24.32 -14.26
C ASN A 212 10.14 23.83 -13.98
N ASN A 213 10.35 23.08 -12.90
CA ASN A 213 11.67 22.61 -12.45
C ASN A 213 11.88 21.10 -12.66
N TRP A 214 10.94 20.37 -13.28
CA TRP A 214 11.08 18.92 -13.46
C TRP A 214 12.35 18.50 -14.22
N ASN A 215 12.87 19.37 -15.08
CA ASN A 215 14.10 19.12 -15.85
C ASN A 215 15.41 19.36 -15.08
N THR A 216 15.36 20.07 -13.95
CA THR A 216 16.54 20.43 -13.15
C THR A 216 16.49 19.85 -11.72
N PHE A 217 15.33 19.38 -11.30
CA PHE A 217 15.07 18.86 -9.97
C PHE A 217 15.71 17.48 -9.74
N TYR A 218 16.28 17.30 -8.55
CA TYR A 218 16.69 16.00 -8.05
C TYR A 218 15.53 15.40 -7.23
N PRO A 219 15.01 14.22 -7.60
CA PRO A 219 13.85 13.64 -6.92
C PRO A 219 14.16 13.25 -5.47
N GLY A 220 13.26 13.62 -4.56
CA GLY A 220 13.25 13.14 -3.17
C GLY A 220 12.83 11.67 -3.10
N GLY A 221 12.82 11.11 -1.88
CA GLY A 221 12.57 9.69 -1.62
C GLY A 221 11.22 9.13 -2.11
N LEU A 222 10.27 9.98 -2.52
CA LEU A 222 8.91 9.59 -2.89
C LEU A 222 8.44 10.14 -4.24
N ASP A 223 9.27 10.93 -4.95
CA ASP A 223 8.87 11.57 -6.20
C ASP A 223 8.79 10.58 -7.38
N LEU A 224 7.71 10.65 -8.15
CA LEU A 224 7.41 9.77 -9.29
C LEU A 224 7.76 10.39 -10.65
N VAL A 225 7.80 11.72 -10.75
CA VAL A 225 7.82 12.42 -12.05
C VAL A 225 8.99 12.07 -12.96
N VAL A 226 10.14 11.69 -12.41
CA VAL A 226 11.33 11.26 -13.17
C VAL A 226 11.61 9.76 -13.07
N ASP A 227 10.63 8.99 -12.57
CA ASP A 227 10.72 7.55 -12.41
C ASP A 227 10.04 6.82 -13.58
N PRO A 228 10.81 6.31 -14.56
CA PRO A 228 10.24 5.61 -15.70
C PRO A 228 9.58 4.27 -15.31
N ILE A 229 10.05 3.63 -14.22
CA ILE A 229 9.56 2.32 -13.78
C ILE A 229 8.16 2.43 -13.21
N ARG A 230 7.94 3.35 -12.26
CA ARG A 230 6.61 3.54 -11.66
C ARG A 230 5.63 4.18 -12.66
N MET A 231 6.08 5.14 -13.48
CA MET A 231 5.23 5.75 -14.51
C MET A 231 4.72 4.72 -15.53
N ALA A 232 5.59 3.85 -16.04
CA ALA A 232 5.18 2.80 -16.98
C ALA A 232 4.26 1.75 -16.31
N ASN A 233 4.59 1.31 -15.09
CA ASN A 233 3.70 0.39 -14.36
C ASN A 233 2.35 1.03 -14.02
N MET A 234 2.27 2.35 -13.77
CA MET A 234 0.98 3.03 -13.55
C MET A 234 0.12 3.05 -14.82
N ALA A 235 0.74 3.12 -16.01
CA ALA A 235 0.01 3.05 -17.27
C ALA A 235 -0.70 1.69 -17.45
N SER A 236 -0.01 0.58 -17.17
CA SER A 236 -0.60 -0.76 -17.25
C SER A 236 -1.54 -1.07 -16.08
N SER A 237 -1.10 -0.83 -14.86
CA SER A 237 -1.86 -1.17 -13.63
C SER A 237 -3.08 -0.29 -13.43
N GLY A 238 -3.03 0.97 -13.90
CA GLY A 238 -4.17 1.86 -13.91
C GLY A 238 -5.28 1.38 -14.86
N LEU A 239 -4.93 0.77 -15.99
CA LEU A 239 -5.91 0.12 -16.87
C LEU A 239 -6.50 -1.13 -16.22
N MET A 240 -5.63 -1.97 -15.65
CA MET A 240 -6.02 -3.19 -14.93
C MET A 240 -7.04 -2.90 -13.83
N TYR A 241 -6.78 -1.90 -12.99
CA TYR A 241 -7.67 -1.50 -11.90
C TYR A 241 -8.97 -0.86 -12.42
N ARG A 242 -8.90 0.14 -13.32
CA ARG A 242 -10.09 0.90 -13.76
C ARG A 242 -11.05 0.10 -14.65
N ARG A 243 -10.59 -0.94 -15.32
CA ARG A 243 -11.44 -1.86 -16.10
C ARG A 243 -11.96 -3.03 -15.27
N SER A 244 -11.55 -3.13 -14.01
CA SER A 244 -11.85 -4.29 -13.15
C SER A 244 -11.41 -5.59 -13.82
N ASP A 245 -10.19 -5.60 -14.37
CA ASP A 245 -9.63 -6.79 -15.02
C ASP A 245 -9.57 -7.96 -14.01
N ILE A 246 -9.32 -7.67 -12.72
CA ILE A 246 -9.51 -8.60 -11.60
C ILE A 246 -10.89 -8.37 -11.01
N GLN A 247 -11.64 -9.44 -10.79
CA GLN A 247 -12.93 -9.37 -10.11
C GLN A 247 -12.75 -9.12 -8.60
N PRO A 248 -13.63 -8.32 -7.97
CA PRO A 248 -13.74 -8.32 -6.52
C PRO A 248 -13.94 -9.75 -5.98
N SER A 249 -13.37 -10.05 -4.82
CA SER A 249 -13.67 -11.31 -4.14
C SER A 249 -15.18 -11.43 -3.88
N GLY A 250 -15.73 -12.61 -4.18
CA GLY A 250 -17.16 -12.90 -4.11
C GLY A 250 -17.69 -13.02 -2.67
N SER A 251 -16.80 -13.29 -1.70
CA SER A 251 -17.11 -13.26 -0.28
C SER A 251 -16.40 -12.11 0.45
N THR A 252 -16.77 -11.86 1.70
CA THR A 252 -16.11 -10.85 2.55
C THR A 252 -15.89 -11.40 3.95
N VAL A 253 -14.64 -11.36 4.42
CA VAL A 253 -14.29 -11.66 5.80
C VAL A 253 -14.48 -10.41 6.65
N LEU A 254 -15.45 -10.48 7.56
CA LEU A 254 -15.80 -9.37 8.45
C LEU A 254 -15.01 -9.46 9.76
N ARG A 255 -14.41 -8.34 10.17
CA ARG A 255 -13.79 -8.15 11.48
C ARG A 255 -14.68 -7.26 12.34
N GLY A 256 -14.61 -7.42 13.65
CA GLY A 256 -15.37 -6.62 14.60
C GLY A 256 -14.62 -6.49 15.91
N TYR A 257 -14.74 -5.33 16.55
CA TYR A 257 -14.05 -5.02 17.80
C TYR A 257 -15.05 -4.47 18.81
N ASN A 258 -14.88 -4.81 20.09
CA ASN A 258 -15.60 -4.12 21.15
C ASN A 258 -14.71 -2.98 21.72
N GLN A 259 -15.33 -2.07 22.48
CA GLN A 259 -14.63 -0.90 23.01
C GLN A 259 -13.44 -1.26 23.92
N ASN A 260 -13.56 -2.31 24.72
CA ASN A 260 -12.49 -2.72 25.63
C ASN A 260 -11.27 -3.22 24.85
N ASP A 261 -11.48 -4.03 23.81
CA ASP A 261 -10.41 -4.58 22.98
C ASP A 261 -9.71 -3.49 22.18
N MET A 262 -10.46 -2.52 21.64
CA MET A 262 -9.85 -1.38 20.95
C MET A 262 -8.96 -0.55 21.89
N ILE A 263 -9.42 -0.31 23.12
CA ILE A 263 -8.65 0.43 24.12
C ILE A 263 -7.43 -0.38 24.53
N GLU A 264 -7.59 -1.64 24.92
CA GLU A 264 -6.45 -2.49 25.31
C GLU A 264 -5.43 -2.64 24.19
N GLY A 265 -5.90 -2.68 22.95
CA GLY A 265 -5.06 -2.76 21.76
C GLY A 265 -4.10 -1.58 21.58
N LEU A 266 -4.36 -0.42 22.19
CA LEU A 266 -3.41 0.70 22.23
C LEU A 266 -2.11 0.36 22.98
N ARG A 267 -2.08 -0.75 23.74
CA ARG A 267 -0.88 -1.29 24.41
C ARG A 267 -0.31 -2.52 23.71
N ASP A 268 -0.86 -2.91 22.56
CA ASP A 268 -0.38 -4.06 21.81
C ASP A 268 1.07 -3.88 21.36
N THR A 269 1.74 -5.00 21.21
CA THR A 269 3.11 -5.05 20.74
C THR A 269 3.19 -5.28 19.23
N LEU A 270 4.38 -5.09 18.67
CA LEU A 270 4.67 -5.26 17.26
C LEU A 270 4.36 -6.66 16.70
N SER A 271 4.24 -7.68 17.56
CA SER A 271 4.00 -9.07 17.14
C SER A 271 2.64 -9.31 16.48
N ALA A 272 1.68 -8.39 16.67
CA ALA A 272 0.32 -8.53 16.13
C ALA A 272 0.10 -7.72 14.83
N MET A 273 1.12 -7.02 14.32
CA MET A 273 1.02 -6.21 13.08
C MET A 273 0.70 -7.04 11.85
N PRO A 274 -0.04 -6.50 10.86
CA PRO A 274 -0.60 -5.14 10.85
C PRO A 274 -2.04 -5.07 11.38
N PHE A 275 -2.64 -6.23 11.70
CA PHE A 275 -4.06 -6.33 12.02
C PHE A 275 -4.40 -6.27 13.49
N TYR A 276 -3.55 -6.66 14.43
CA TYR A 276 -3.92 -6.64 15.87
C TYR A 276 -5.25 -7.37 16.19
N THR A 277 -5.69 -8.26 15.29
CA THR A 277 -6.99 -8.91 15.35
C THR A 277 -6.73 -10.35 15.73
N LYS A 278 -7.17 -10.73 16.93
CA LYS A 278 -6.97 -12.07 17.46
C LYS A 278 -7.52 -13.12 16.49
N ASN A 279 -6.75 -14.18 16.23
CA ASN A 279 -7.06 -15.28 15.32
C ASN A 279 -7.17 -14.93 13.83
N PHE A 280 -6.97 -13.67 13.43
CA PHE A 280 -7.04 -13.27 12.03
C PHE A 280 -5.74 -13.61 11.32
N ASN A 281 -5.80 -14.37 10.22
CA ASN A 281 -4.63 -14.63 9.40
C ASN A 281 -4.36 -13.43 8.48
N GLN A 282 -3.14 -12.89 8.54
CA GLN A 282 -2.74 -11.69 7.79
C GLN A 282 -2.70 -11.91 6.28
N LEU A 283 -2.70 -13.16 5.81
CA LEU A 283 -2.77 -13.50 4.40
C LEU A 283 -4.22 -13.49 3.88
N THR A 284 -5.24 -13.41 4.74
CA THR A 284 -6.65 -13.35 4.33
C THR A 284 -6.95 -12.27 3.28
N PRO A 285 -6.41 -11.04 3.35
CA PRO A 285 -6.64 -10.02 2.32
C PRO A 285 -6.00 -10.32 0.95
N LEU A 286 -5.11 -11.30 0.86
CA LEU A 286 -4.60 -11.78 -0.43
C LEU A 286 -5.54 -12.82 -1.06
N ILE A 287 -6.49 -13.36 -0.27
CA ILE A 287 -7.44 -14.39 -0.70
C ILE A 287 -8.82 -13.78 -0.92
N GLN A 288 -9.35 -13.08 0.09
CA GLN A 288 -10.74 -12.62 0.15
C GLN A 288 -10.81 -11.14 0.52
N LYS A 289 -11.91 -10.50 0.12
CA LYS A 289 -12.22 -9.12 0.54
C LYS A 289 -12.34 -9.08 2.06
N THR A 290 -11.82 -8.03 2.70
CA THR A 290 -11.93 -7.86 4.16
C THR A 290 -12.51 -6.51 4.53
N ARG A 291 -13.35 -6.47 5.57
CA ARG A 291 -13.99 -5.24 6.06
C ARG A 291 -14.15 -5.28 7.58
N ILE A 292 -14.13 -4.12 8.23
CA ILE A 292 -14.57 -3.96 9.61
C ILE A 292 -16.09 -3.76 9.60
N ALA A 293 -16.84 -4.69 10.21
CA ALA A 293 -18.29 -4.62 10.32
C ALA A 293 -18.77 -3.91 11.58
N SER A 294 -17.98 -3.92 12.66
CA SER A 294 -18.41 -3.40 13.95
C SER A 294 -17.26 -2.86 14.79
N PHE A 295 -17.54 -1.78 15.51
CA PHE A 295 -16.70 -1.23 16.58
C PHE A 295 -17.35 -1.36 17.97
N THR A 296 -18.43 -2.16 18.06
CA THR A 296 -19.12 -2.48 19.32
C THR A 296 -19.16 -3.98 19.62
N GLU A 297 -19.09 -4.83 18.61
CA GLU A 297 -19.17 -6.28 18.72
C GLU A 297 -17.90 -6.94 18.19
N GLN A 298 -17.37 -7.89 18.95
CA GLN A 298 -16.17 -8.62 18.55
C GLN A 298 -16.52 -9.73 17.55
N ILE A 299 -15.72 -9.84 16.49
CA ILE A 299 -15.73 -10.98 15.57
C ILE A 299 -14.32 -11.58 15.57
N ASN A 300 -14.21 -12.87 15.87
CA ASN A 300 -12.92 -13.56 16.04
C ASN A 300 -12.86 -14.98 15.43
N ASP A 301 -13.90 -15.36 14.70
CA ASP A 301 -13.94 -16.59 13.92
C ASP A 301 -13.61 -16.25 12.46
N PHE A 302 -12.50 -16.80 11.97
CA PHE A 302 -11.94 -16.45 10.67
C PHE A 302 -11.54 -17.71 9.89
N PRO A 303 -11.59 -17.66 8.55
CA PRO A 303 -11.11 -18.76 7.73
C PRO A 303 -9.65 -19.10 8.04
N LYS A 304 -9.36 -20.40 8.16
CA LYS A 304 -7.98 -20.89 8.28
C LYS A 304 -7.34 -21.01 6.91
N ILE A 305 -6.13 -20.48 6.78
CA ILE A 305 -5.32 -20.64 5.57
C ILE A 305 -4.47 -21.90 5.72
N LYS A 306 -4.58 -22.80 4.74
CA LYS A 306 -3.93 -24.13 4.79
C LYS A 306 -2.54 -24.10 4.16
N ASP A 307 -2.34 -23.30 3.12
CA ASP A 307 -1.10 -23.18 2.37
C ASP A 307 -0.67 -21.70 2.34
N GLU A 308 0.42 -21.40 3.02
CA GLU A 308 1.03 -20.07 3.06
C GLU A 308 2.18 -19.92 2.05
N THR A 309 2.50 -20.98 1.32
CA THR A 309 3.54 -21.02 0.28
C THR A 309 2.98 -20.72 -1.11
N LYS A 310 1.69 -21.01 -1.33
CA LYS A 310 0.94 -20.65 -2.54
C LYS A 310 -0.42 -20.08 -2.14
N ILE A 311 -0.53 -18.75 -2.17
CA ILE A 311 -1.72 -18.02 -1.73
C ILE A 311 -2.47 -17.58 -2.98
N THR A 312 -3.56 -18.26 -3.30
CA THR A 312 -4.40 -17.94 -4.47
C THR A 312 -5.65 -17.19 -4.00
N SER A 313 -5.94 -16.06 -4.67
CA SER A 313 -7.19 -15.31 -4.50
C SER A 313 -8.42 -16.18 -4.72
N GLU A 314 -9.54 -15.83 -4.09
CA GLU A 314 -10.81 -16.55 -4.25
C GLU A 314 -11.30 -16.57 -5.70
N THR A 315 -10.96 -15.54 -6.49
CA THR A 315 -11.29 -15.49 -7.92
C THR A 315 -10.40 -16.39 -8.77
N GLY A 316 -9.24 -16.80 -8.25
CA GLY A 316 -8.22 -17.55 -8.97
C GLY A 316 -7.34 -16.70 -9.89
N GLU A 317 -7.58 -15.39 -9.97
CA GLU A 317 -6.89 -14.49 -10.92
C GLU A 317 -5.54 -13.99 -10.39
N LEU A 318 -5.36 -14.01 -9.07
CA LEU A 318 -4.10 -13.65 -8.39
C LEU A 318 -3.55 -14.86 -7.65
N THR A 319 -2.25 -15.13 -7.80
CA THR A 319 -1.54 -16.12 -7.00
C THR A 319 -0.21 -15.58 -6.52
N TRP A 320 0.01 -15.61 -5.21
CA TRP A 320 1.27 -15.26 -4.57
C TRP A 320 2.05 -16.52 -4.21
N HIS A 321 3.20 -16.71 -4.85
CA HIS A 321 4.15 -17.77 -4.56
C HIS A 321 5.14 -17.26 -3.52
N ASN A 322 5.01 -17.75 -2.30
CA ASN A 322 5.85 -17.38 -1.17
C ASN A 322 6.87 -18.50 -0.91
N LYS A 323 8.03 -18.36 -1.56
CA LYS A 323 9.16 -19.28 -1.42
C LYS A 323 10.42 -18.48 -1.11
N TYR A 324 11.20 -18.99 -0.15
CA TYR A 324 12.46 -18.38 0.24
C TYR A 324 13.35 -18.12 -1.00
N ASN A 325 13.77 -16.87 -1.18
CA ASN A 325 14.56 -16.36 -2.30
C ASN A 325 13.96 -16.51 -3.71
N ASN A 326 12.71 -16.95 -3.86
CA ASN A 326 12.06 -17.15 -5.16
C ASN A 326 10.58 -16.78 -5.11
N SER A 327 10.24 -15.72 -4.37
CA SER A 327 8.84 -15.28 -4.25
C SER A 327 8.43 -14.42 -5.44
N PHE A 328 7.23 -14.66 -5.96
CA PHE A 328 6.65 -13.88 -7.05
C PHE A 328 5.13 -13.95 -7.02
N VAL A 329 4.49 -13.08 -7.79
CA VAL A 329 3.04 -12.99 -7.92
C VAL A 329 2.66 -13.09 -9.38
N GLU A 330 1.61 -13.87 -9.62
CA GLU A 330 0.94 -14.02 -10.91
C GLU A 330 -0.34 -13.20 -10.91
N VAL A 331 -0.57 -12.49 -12.00
CA VAL A 331 -1.88 -11.93 -12.38
C VAL A 331 -2.30 -12.63 -13.66
N SER A 332 -3.49 -13.23 -13.67
CA SER A 332 -4.02 -13.98 -14.80
C SER A 332 -5.50 -13.66 -14.98
N THR A 333 -5.79 -12.75 -15.90
CA THR A 333 -7.15 -12.30 -16.22
C THR A 333 -7.36 -12.36 -17.73
N PRO A 334 -8.61 -12.28 -18.23
CA PRO A 334 -8.85 -12.20 -19.67
C PRO A 334 -8.17 -11.01 -20.35
N ASN A 335 -7.99 -9.88 -19.67
CA ASN A 335 -7.56 -8.61 -20.26
C ASN A 335 -6.11 -8.21 -19.92
N SER A 336 -5.56 -8.77 -18.85
CA SER A 336 -4.20 -8.50 -18.35
C SER A 336 -3.56 -9.75 -17.76
N GLU A 337 -2.26 -9.90 -18.00
CA GLU A 337 -1.42 -10.90 -17.34
C GLU A 337 -0.14 -10.25 -16.81
N ALA A 338 0.34 -10.69 -15.65
CA ALA A 338 1.59 -10.17 -15.09
C ALA A 338 2.36 -11.21 -14.27
N LEU A 339 3.69 -11.06 -14.27
CA LEU A 339 4.63 -11.78 -13.43
C LEU A 339 5.46 -10.75 -12.64
N ILE A 340 5.41 -10.80 -11.30
CA ILE A 340 5.98 -9.75 -10.44
C ILE A 340 6.81 -10.40 -9.32
N GLY A 341 8.10 -10.09 -9.22
CA GLY A 341 8.98 -10.62 -8.17
C GLY A 341 10.21 -11.30 -8.73
N PHE A 342 10.61 -12.44 -8.16
CA PHE A 342 11.72 -13.26 -8.65
C PHE A 342 11.28 -14.16 -9.81
N LEU A 343 11.71 -13.83 -11.03
CA LEU A 343 11.13 -14.38 -12.27
C LEU A 343 11.83 -15.60 -12.92
N PRO A 344 13.09 -15.99 -12.59
CA PRO A 344 13.72 -17.15 -13.23
C PRO A 344 12.96 -18.48 -13.13
N GLN A 345 12.11 -18.64 -12.10
CA GLN A 345 11.27 -19.83 -11.88
C GLN A 345 9.77 -19.56 -12.09
N SER A 346 9.41 -18.40 -12.66
CA SER A 346 8.02 -18.08 -12.94
C SER A 346 7.42 -19.03 -13.99
N PRO A 347 6.13 -19.41 -13.89
CA PRO A 347 5.50 -20.28 -14.86
C PRO A 347 5.10 -19.52 -16.12
N ASN A 348 4.64 -20.29 -17.10
CA ASN A 348 3.98 -19.72 -18.26
C ASN A 348 2.53 -19.41 -17.90
N LEU A 349 2.12 -18.17 -18.11
CA LEU A 349 0.72 -17.78 -18.09
C LEU A 349 0.05 -18.16 -19.42
N LYS A 350 -1.25 -17.91 -19.55
CA LYS A 350 -2.02 -18.33 -20.73
C LYS A 350 -1.55 -17.59 -21.99
N HIS A 351 -1.23 -16.31 -21.86
CA HIS A 351 -0.77 -15.46 -22.95
C HIS A 351 0.70 -15.05 -22.84
N LEU A 352 1.29 -15.01 -21.63
CA LEU A 352 2.64 -14.51 -21.37
C LEU A 352 3.60 -15.60 -20.88
N GLN A 353 4.76 -15.67 -21.51
CA GLN A 353 5.95 -16.35 -20.99
C GLN A 353 7.14 -15.39 -21.00
N ALA A 354 7.95 -15.41 -19.94
CA ALA A 354 9.16 -14.61 -19.84
C ALA A 354 10.36 -15.49 -19.44
N LYS A 355 11.43 -15.46 -20.23
CA LYS A 355 12.72 -16.07 -19.93
C LYS A 355 13.76 -14.97 -19.83
N LEU A 356 13.98 -14.47 -18.63
CA LEU A 356 14.76 -13.26 -18.40
C LEU A 356 16.14 -13.58 -17.84
N LYS A 357 17.09 -12.68 -18.11
CA LYS A 357 18.40 -12.66 -17.48
C LYS A 357 18.38 -11.95 -16.12
N ASN A 358 17.38 -11.09 -15.90
CA ASN A 358 17.18 -10.40 -14.63
C ASN A 358 16.57 -11.34 -13.60
N ASP A 359 17.05 -11.28 -12.37
CA ASP A 359 16.52 -12.09 -11.27
C ASP A 359 15.16 -11.57 -10.78
N PHE A 360 15.00 -10.25 -10.72
CA PHE A 360 13.81 -9.60 -10.18
C PHE A 360 13.22 -8.58 -11.18
N GLY A 361 11.89 -8.53 -11.26
CA GLY A 361 11.20 -7.52 -12.04
C GLY A 361 9.68 -7.66 -12.05
N SER A 362 9.03 -6.81 -12.84
CA SER A 362 7.62 -6.88 -13.17
C SER A 362 7.44 -6.88 -14.69
N ILE A 363 6.79 -7.91 -15.22
CA ILE A 363 6.39 -8.04 -16.62
C ILE A 363 4.87 -8.03 -16.64
N THR A 364 4.29 -7.03 -17.29
CA THR A 364 2.83 -6.92 -17.43
C THR A 364 2.47 -6.79 -18.91
N ILE A 365 1.51 -7.59 -19.37
CA ILE A 365 0.79 -7.34 -20.62
C ILE A 365 -0.65 -6.93 -20.32
N THR A 366 -1.14 -5.93 -21.02
CA THR A 366 -2.54 -5.49 -20.88
C THR A 366 -3.11 -5.05 -22.21
N SER A 367 -4.37 -5.39 -22.45
CA SER A 367 -5.10 -4.90 -23.62
C SER A 367 -5.23 -3.38 -23.60
N LEU A 368 -5.10 -2.73 -24.75
CA LEU A 368 -5.33 -1.28 -24.94
C LEU A 368 -6.64 -0.97 -25.67
N ASP A 369 -7.31 -1.97 -26.24
CA ASP A 369 -8.56 -1.81 -26.99
C ASP A 369 -9.78 -2.35 -26.25
N GLY A 370 -9.61 -2.75 -24.98
CA GLY A 370 -10.67 -3.24 -24.11
C GLY A 370 -11.11 -4.68 -24.38
N LYS A 371 -10.56 -5.34 -25.41
CA LYS A 371 -10.83 -6.76 -25.69
C LYS A 371 -9.98 -7.65 -24.79
N ALA A 372 -10.44 -8.87 -24.52
CA ALA A 372 -9.61 -9.90 -23.90
C ALA A 372 -8.34 -10.14 -24.75
N LEU A 373 -7.20 -10.42 -24.11
CA LEU A 373 -5.89 -10.64 -24.75
C LEU A 373 -5.97 -11.63 -25.92
N HIS A 374 -6.79 -12.67 -25.78
CA HIS A 374 -7.09 -13.62 -26.85
C HIS A 374 -7.49 -12.98 -28.18
N SER A 375 -8.22 -11.85 -28.14
CA SER A 375 -8.76 -11.14 -29.31
C SER A 375 -8.26 -9.70 -29.46
N ALA A 376 -7.38 -9.24 -28.56
CA ALA A 376 -6.83 -7.89 -28.59
C ALA A 376 -6.01 -7.65 -29.86
N GLU A 377 -6.10 -6.44 -30.40
CA GLU A 377 -5.30 -5.93 -31.52
C GLU A 377 -4.16 -5.04 -31.02
N LYS A 378 -4.36 -4.41 -29.85
CA LYS A 378 -3.41 -3.49 -29.25
C LYS A 378 -3.09 -3.93 -27.83
N ILE A 379 -1.83 -4.22 -27.54
CA ILE A 379 -1.36 -4.68 -26.23
C ILE A 379 -0.22 -3.77 -25.79
N LEU A 380 -0.27 -3.32 -24.53
CA LEU A 380 0.87 -2.68 -23.86
C LEU A 380 1.64 -3.77 -23.12
N LEU A 381 2.94 -3.87 -23.40
CA LEU A 381 3.88 -4.66 -22.61
C LEU A 381 4.73 -3.72 -21.78
N VAL A 382 4.76 -3.90 -20.47
CA VAL A 382 5.62 -3.17 -19.53
C VAL A 382 6.62 -4.17 -18.94
N THR A 383 7.91 -3.87 -19.03
CA THR A 383 9.00 -4.68 -18.50
C THR A 383 9.88 -3.82 -17.61
N THR A 384 9.80 -4.02 -16.31
CA THR A 384 10.51 -3.18 -15.33
C THR A 384 11.33 -4.00 -14.37
N ALA A 385 12.51 -3.50 -14.02
CA ALA A 385 13.38 -4.03 -12.97
C ALA A 385 13.76 -2.86 -12.04
N ARG A 386 14.99 -2.84 -11.55
CA ARG A 386 15.52 -1.74 -10.74
C ARG A 386 15.66 -0.45 -11.54
N ALA A 387 15.50 0.69 -10.90
CA ALA A 387 16.09 1.94 -11.39
C ALA A 387 16.60 2.80 -10.24
N GLY A 388 17.55 3.69 -10.55
CA GLY A 388 18.22 4.54 -9.58
C GLY A 388 18.84 5.75 -10.25
N MET A 389 19.58 6.56 -9.50
CA MET A 389 20.29 7.70 -10.06
C MET A 389 21.68 7.28 -10.56
N LYS A 390 22.18 7.92 -11.61
CA LYS A 390 23.54 7.66 -12.12
C LYS A 390 24.57 7.88 -11.00
N GLY A 391 25.40 6.88 -10.75
CA GLY A 391 26.44 6.91 -9.71
C GLY A 391 25.91 6.68 -8.29
N MET A 392 24.67 6.23 -8.13
CA MET A 392 24.13 5.80 -6.83
C MET A 392 24.91 4.60 -6.29
N LYS A 393 25.23 4.60 -4.98
CA LYS A 393 25.96 3.52 -4.31
C LYS A 393 25.34 3.16 -2.97
N TRP A 394 25.34 1.87 -2.69
CA TRP A 394 24.90 1.26 -1.43
C TRP A 394 26.07 0.62 -0.68
N THR A 395 25.89 0.37 0.62
CA THR A 395 26.77 -0.53 1.38
C THR A 395 26.77 -1.93 0.79
N GLU A 396 27.82 -2.70 1.07
CA GLU A 396 27.81 -4.15 0.86
C GLU A 396 26.62 -4.75 1.62
N GLY A 397 25.77 -5.51 0.91
CA GLY A 397 24.50 -6.02 1.46
C GLY A 397 23.27 -5.10 1.31
N GLN A 398 23.40 -3.93 0.67
CA GLN A 398 22.29 -3.02 0.34
C GLN A 398 21.45 -2.52 1.53
N THR A 399 22.06 -2.34 2.69
CA THR A 399 21.35 -1.93 3.91
C THR A 399 21.32 -0.41 4.12
N LYS A 400 22.27 0.32 3.53
CA LYS A 400 22.37 1.78 3.68
C LYS A 400 22.90 2.44 2.41
N LEU A 401 22.27 3.54 2.01
CA LEU A 401 22.71 4.36 0.88
C LEU A 401 23.99 5.12 1.26
N LEU A 402 25.03 4.99 0.44
CA LEU A 402 26.31 5.69 0.62
C LEU A 402 26.40 6.95 -0.23
N GLU A 403 25.99 6.85 -1.50
CA GLU A 403 25.96 7.96 -2.44
C GLU A 403 24.62 7.98 -3.16
N ARG A 404 23.94 9.12 -3.13
CA ARG A 404 22.64 9.32 -3.79
C ARG A 404 22.71 9.34 -5.32
N GLY A 405 23.90 9.49 -5.90
CA GLY A 405 24.07 9.69 -7.35
C GLY A 405 23.49 11.02 -7.85
N GLY A 406 23.32 11.13 -9.16
CA GLY A 406 22.79 12.31 -9.86
C GLY A 406 22.00 11.94 -11.11
N ARG A 407 21.44 12.96 -11.77
CA ARG A 407 20.72 12.76 -13.04
C ARG A 407 21.65 12.21 -14.14
N PRO A 408 21.10 11.51 -15.16
CA PRO A 408 19.71 11.10 -15.28
C PRO A 408 19.36 9.91 -14.36
N THR A 409 18.07 9.63 -14.20
CA THR A 409 17.62 8.31 -13.73
C THR A 409 18.11 7.25 -14.70
N THR A 410 18.68 6.17 -14.17
CA THR A 410 19.17 5.01 -14.92
C THR A 410 18.33 3.79 -14.57
N ILE A 411 17.96 3.01 -15.58
CA ILE A 411 17.21 1.77 -15.41
C ILE A 411 18.13 0.56 -15.56
N GLU A 412 17.83 -0.50 -14.83
CA GLU A 412 18.25 -1.83 -15.20
C GLU A 412 17.29 -2.32 -16.29
N VAL A 413 17.83 -2.50 -17.50
CA VAL A 413 17.04 -2.95 -18.64
C VAL A 413 16.65 -4.42 -18.43
N VAL A 414 15.36 -4.71 -18.58
CA VAL A 414 14.89 -6.10 -18.62
C VAL A 414 15.35 -6.73 -19.92
N SER A 415 16.14 -7.79 -19.82
CA SER A 415 16.73 -8.47 -20.97
C SER A 415 16.44 -9.97 -20.96
N GLY A 416 16.24 -10.54 -22.15
CA GLY A 416 15.87 -11.94 -22.31
C GLY A 416 14.89 -12.14 -23.45
N GLU A 417 14.02 -13.12 -23.30
CA GLU A 417 13.03 -13.52 -24.29
C GLU A 417 11.62 -13.40 -23.71
N ILE A 418 10.76 -12.64 -24.39
CA ILE A 418 9.32 -12.64 -24.13
C ILE A 418 8.65 -13.48 -25.20
N SER A 419 7.63 -14.22 -24.78
CA SER A 419 6.75 -14.87 -25.72
C SER A 419 5.28 -14.64 -25.41
N LEU A 420 4.54 -14.39 -26.49
CA LEU A 420 3.10 -14.29 -26.48
C LEU A 420 2.44 -15.46 -27.21
N SER A 421 1.41 -16.05 -26.60
CA SER A 421 0.63 -17.16 -27.15
C SER A 421 -0.87 -16.94 -26.98
N GLY A 422 -1.67 -17.79 -27.64
CA GLY A 422 -3.12 -17.77 -27.49
C GLY A 422 -3.82 -16.53 -28.06
N LEU A 423 -3.16 -15.77 -28.95
CA LEU A 423 -3.72 -14.64 -29.67
C LEU A 423 -4.47 -15.16 -30.92
N ALA A 424 -5.80 -15.26 -30.86
CA ALA A 424 -6.62 -15.85 -31.91
C ALA A 424 -6.42 -15.18 -33.26
N GLY A 425 -6.17 -16.00 -34.28
CA GLY A 425 -6.00 -15.55 -35.67
C GLY A 425 -4.76 -14.70 -35.92
N ALA A 426 -3.85 -14.54 -34.96
CA ALA A 426 -2.63 -13.77 -35.16
C ALA A 426 -1.76 -14.42 -36.23
N LYS A 427 -1.32 -13.64 -37.22
CA LYS A 427 -0.34 -14.00 -38.25
C LYS A 427 1.03 -13.39 -37.95
N SER A 428 1.04 -12.15 -37.44
CA SER A 428 2.27 -11.48 -37.02
C SER A 428 2.01 -10.48 -35.90
N LEU A 429 3.08 -10.08 -35.23
CA LEU A 429 3.11 -9.06 -34.20
C LEU A 429 4.08 -7.97 -34.62
N ILE A 430 3.60 -6.72 -34.61
CA ILE A 430 4.47 -5.55 -34.69
C ILE A 430 4.80 -5.14 -33.26
N ILE A 431 6.08 -5.02 -32.95
CA ILE A 431 6.64 -4.72 -31.64
C ILE A 431 7.34 -3.37 -31.73
N GLU A 432 6.90 -2.41 -30.93
CA GLU A 432 7.38 -1.03 -30.93
C GLU A 432 7.91 -0.67 -29.54
N PRO A 433 9.22 -0.77 -29.28
CA PRO A 433 9.82 -0.20 -28.08
C PRO A 433 9.54 1.30 -28.01
N LEU A 434 9.15 1.80 -26.84
CA LEU A 434 8.75 3.20 -26.67
C LEU A 434 9.81 4.03 -25.94
N ASP A 435 9.92 5.31 -26.25
CA ASP A 435 10.69 6.28 -25.48
C ASP A 435 9.97 6.67 -24.17
N GLY A 436 10.57 7.56 -23.38
CA GLY A 436 9.96 8.05 -22.12
C GLY A 436 8.70 8.89 -22.30
N ALA A 437 8.39 9.34 -23.52
CA ALA A 437 7.17 10.06 -23.87
C ALA A 437 6.10 9.14 -24.51
N GLY A 438 6.41 7.85 -24.69
CA GLY A 438 5.51 6.88 -25.30
C GLY A 438 5.55 6.83 -26.83
N ASN A 439 6.55 7.44 -27.47
CA ASN A 439 6.71 7.37 -28.93
C ASN A 439 7.49 6.10 -29.34
N PRO A 440 7.13 5.43 -30.45
CA PRO A 440 7.91 4.33 -31.00
C PRO A 440 9.34 4.74 -31.38
N LEU A 441 10.33 3.98 -30.90
CA LEU A 441 11.73 4.13 -31.31
C LEU A 441 11.99 3.49 -32.69
N ARG A 442 11.33 2.35 -32.95
CA ARG A 442 11.37 1.58 -34.19
C ARG A 442 10.21 0.58 -34.21
N SER A 443 9.94 -0.03 -35.36
CA SER A 443 8.94 -1.11 -35.49
C SER A 443 9.60 -2.41 -35.93
N ILE A 444 9.34 -3.49 -35.19
CA ILE A 444 9.90 -4.82 -35.45
C ILE A 444 8.74 -5.76 -35.73
N THR A 445 8.73 -6.44 -36.88
CA THR A 445 7.72 -7.46 -37.17
C THR A 445 8.24 -8.86 -36.85
N ARG A 446 7.41 -9.68 -36.20
CA ARG A 446 7.66 -11.11 -35.95
C ARG A 446 6.44 -11.92 -36.38
N THR A 447 6.68 -12.99 -37.12
CA THR A 447 5.62 -13.91 -37.55
C THR A 447 5.22 -14.83 -36.39
N VAL A 448 3.96 -15.24 -36.37
CA VAL A 448 3.46 -16.25 -35.43
C VAL A 448 3.87 -17.63 -35.95
N GLU A 449 4.61 -18.37 -35.14
CA GLU A 449 5.04 -19.74 -35.44
C GLU A 449 4.46 -20.68 -34.38
N ASN A 450 3.77 -21.74 -34.80
CA ASN A 450 3.13 -22.69 -33.89
C ASN A 450 2.23 -22.04 -32.82
N GLY A 451 1.49 -20.98 -33.20
CA GLY A 451 0.59 -20.24 -32.30
C GLY A 451 1.29 -19.34 -31.27
N LYS A 452 2.60 -19.10 -31.45
CA LYS A 452 3.46 -18.38 -30.53
C LYS A 452 4.27 -17.32 -31.29
N VAL A 453 4.47 -16.16 -30.67
CA VAL A 453 5.44 -15.14 -31.11
C VAL A 453 6.52 -15.04 -30.06
N ILE A 454 7.77 -15.08 -30.47
CA ILE A 454 8.94 -14.99 -29.60
C ILE A 454 9.77 -13.80 -30.04
N PHE A 455 10.19 -12.94 -29.11
CA PHE A 455 11.05 -11.82 -29.42
C PHE A 455 11.96 -11.46 -28.24
N PRO A 456 13.18 -10.95 -28.52
CA PRO A 456 14.07 -10.49 -27.48
C PRO A 456 13.58 -9.17 -26.88
N VAL A 457 13.84 -8.99 -25.59
CA VAL A 457 13.78 -7.70 -24.91
C VAL A 457 15.17 -7.32 -24.40
N GLY A 458 15.39 -6.02 -24.23
CA GLY A 458 16.64 -5.45 -23.73
C GLY A 458 17.69 -5.07 -24.79
N GLU A 459 17.36 -5.14 -26.07
CA GLU A 459 18.17 -4.50 -27.14
C GLU A 459 18.04 -2.97 -27.09
N ASP A 460 16.83 -2.47 -26.84
CA ASP A 460 16.52 -1.05 -26.68
C ASP A 460 16.48 -0.68 -25.19
N VAL A 461 16.93 0.52 -24.84
CA VAL A 461 16.83 1.06 -23.48
C VAL A 461 15.41 1.57 -23.26
N THR A 462 14.51 0.67 -22.90
CA THR A 462 13.10 0.99 -22.62
C THR A 462 12.53 0.11 -21.52
N VAL A 463 11.39 0.53 -20.97
CA VAL A 463 10.60 -0.18 -19.96
C VAL A 463 9.22 -0.60 -20.49
N TRP A 464 8.88 -0.25 -21.73
CA TRP A 464 7.56 -0.47 -22.28
C TRP A 464 7.54 -0.53 -23.80
N TYR A 465 6.61 -1.32 -24.33
CA TYR A 465 6.46 -1.65 -25.74
C TYR A 465 4.99 -1.59 -26.12
N TYR A 466 4.71 -1.00 -27.28
CA TYR A 466 3.39 -1.09 -27.91
C TYR A 466 3.39 -2.24 -28.90
N LEU A 467 2.42 -3.15 -28.77
CA LEU A 467 2.33 -4.35 -29.58
C LEU A 467 1.04 -4.32 -30.41
N THR A 468 1.18 -4.47 -31.73
CA THR A 468 0.03 -4.56 -32.65
C THR A 468 -0.08 -5.97 -33.23
N VAL A 469 -1.20 -6.64 -32.96
CA VAL A 469 -1.51 -7.97 -33.50
C VAL A 469 -2.09 -7.83 -34.90
N LYS A 470 -1.47 -8.50 -35.89
CA LYS A 470 -1.97 -8.56 -37.28
C LYS A 470 -2.58 -9.93 -37.55
N ARG A 471 -3.80 -9.94 -38.07
CA ARG A 471 -4.61 -11.14 -38.32
C ARG A 471 -4.79 -11.45 -39.80
#